data_AF-F0Y1E0-F1
#
_entry.id   AF-F0Y1E0-F1
#
_cell.length_a   1.000
_cell.length_b   1.000
_cell.length_c   1.000
_cell.angle_alpha   90.00
_cell.angle_beta   90.00
_cell.angle_gamma   90.00
#
_symmetry.space_group_name_H-M   'P 1'
#
loop_
_entity.id
_entity.type
_entity.pdbx_description
1 polymer ?
#
loop_
_entity_poly.entity_id
_entity_poly.type
_entity_poly.pdbx_seq_one_letter_code
_entity_poly.pdbx_strand_id
1 'polypeptide(L)'
;LSYQSRVVGFCLCFFTGLVLMFLANTKISAMLAGNPTPFGVYYTFGNLVAIVGSFFLSGPTAQFNKMTEGSRVVSSAVYLLALAATLFFALDDSLPKTPRLWCLLTAILVQYLALLWYTLSFVPFAQAYVCAFFKAC
;
A
#
# COMPACT_ATOMS: atom_id res chain seq x y z
N LEU A 1 25.68 5.95 -6.26
CA LEU A 1 24.80 5.66 -7.41
C LEU A 1 24.55 6.98 -8.16
N SER A 2 24.89 7.05 -9.45
CA SER A 2 24.49 8.18 -10.31
C SER A 2 22.96 8.31 -10.34
N TYR A 3 22.43 9.52 -10.52
CA TYR A 3 20.99 9.77 -10.64
C TYR A 3 20.35 8.88 -11.72
N GLN A 4 21.06 8.66 -12.83
CA GLN A 4 20.66 7.76 -13.91
C GLN A 4 20.40 6.32 -13.41
N SER A 5 21.32 5.75 -12.61
CA SER A 5 21.16 4.41 -12.06
C SER A 5 20.01 4.30 -11.06
N ARG A 6 19.71 5.38 -10.32
CA ARG A 6 18.57 5.43 -9.38
C ARG A 6 17.24 5.39 -10.12
N VAL A 7 17.14 6.16 -11.20
CA VAL A 7 15.96 6.19 -12.06
C VAL A 7 15.75 4.84 -12.75
N VAL A 8 16.82 4.21 -13.27
CA VAL A 8 16.72 2.86 -13.86
C VAL A 8 16.22 1.84 -12.83
N GLY A 9 16.77 1.84 -11.61
CA GLY A 9 16.30 0.96 -10.53
C GLY A 9 14.83 1.20 -10.16
N PHE A 10 14.42 2.46 -10.05
CA PHE A 10 13.02 2.83 -9.82
C PHE A 10 12.11 2.35 -10.96
N CYS A 11 12.48 2.57 -12.23
CA CYS A 11 11.69 2.15 -13.38
C CYS A 11 11.51 0.63 -13.42
N LEU A 12 12.58 -0.15 -13.16
CA LEU A 12 12.48 -1.61 -13.07
C LEU A 12 11.49 -2.03 -11.98
N CYS A 13 11.62 -1.48 -10.76
CA CYS A 13 10.68 -1.76 -9.67
C CYS A 13 9.24 -1.34 -10.06
N PHE A 14 9.08 -0.20 -10.71
CA PHE A 14 7.77 0.30 -11.13
C PHE A 14 7.10 -0.64 -12.14
N PHE A 15 7.80 -1.06 -13.19
CA PHE A 15 7.26 -2.01 -14.17
C PHE A 15 7.00 -3.39 -13.55
N THR A 16 7.89 -3.89 -12.70
CA THR A 16 7.65 -5.15 -11.98
C THR A 16 6.43 -5.03 -11.07
N GLY A 17 6.30 -3.94 -10.32
CA GLY A 17 5.14 -3.65 -9.48
C GLY A 17 3.84 -3.58 -10.28
N LEU A 18 3.85 -2.92 -11.44
CA LEU A 18 2.69 -2.87 -12.35
C LEU A 18 2.27 -4.25 -12.83
N VAL A 19 3.22 -5.10 -13.23
CA VAL A 19 2.93 -6.47 -13.65
C VAL A 19 2.33 -7.27 -12.50
N LEU A 20 2.89 -7.17 -11.29
CA LEU A 20 2.37 -7.85 -10.10
C LEU A 20 0.95 -7.39 -9.73
N MET A 21 0.69 -6.08 -9.83
CA MET A 21 -0.65 -5.52 -9.59
C MET A 21 -1.65 -5.99 -10.64
N PHE A 22 -1.25 -6.03 -11.92
CA PHE A 22 -2.09 -6.58 -12.97
C PHE A 22 -2.41 -8.07 -12.71
N LEU A 23 -1.40 -8.87 -12.35
CA LEU A 23 -1.59 -10.27 -11.97
C LEU A 23 -2.50 -10.41 -10.76
N ALA A 24 -2.37 -9.58 -9.73
CA ALA A 24 -3.28 -9.58 -8.58
C ALA A 24 -4.73 -9.37 -9.03
N ASN A 25 -5.00 -8.40 -9.92
CA ASN A 25 -6.34 -8.15 -10.45
C ASN A 25 -6.94 -9.36 -11.18
N THR A 26 -6.13 -10.15 -11.90
CA THR A 26 -6.61 -11.40 -12.52
C THR A 26 -7.06 -12.46 -11.50
N LYS A 27 -6.60 -12.37 -10.25
CA LYS A 27 -6.92 -13.31 -9.16
C LYS A 27 -8.10 -12.88 -8.29
N ILE A 28 -8.76 -11.77 -8.61
CA ILE A 28 -9.95 -11.31 -7.89
C ILE A 28 -11.08 -12.35 -7.96
N SER A 29 -11.24 -13.05 -9.09
CA SER A 29 -12.23 -14.12 -9.22
C SER A 29 -12.00 -15.27 -8.22
N ALA A 30 -10.74 -15.66 -8.01
CA ALA A 30 -10.37 -16.66 -7.01
C ALA A 30 -10.60 -16.16 -5.58
N MET A 31 -10.34 -14.87 -5.32
CA MET A 31 -10.62 -14.22 -4.04
C MET A 31 -12.12 -14.28 -3.72
N LEU A 32 -12.99 -13.96 -4.68
CA LEU A 32 -14.44 -14.02 -4.53
C LEU A 32 -14.96 -15.47 -4.40
N ALA A 33 -14.28 -16.44 -5.01
CA ALA A 33 -14.57 -17.87 -4.85
C ALA A 33 -14.12 -18.44 -3.48
N GLY A 34 -13.52 -17.62 -2.62
CA GLY A 34 -13.11 -18.00 -1.27
C GLY A 34 -11.67 -18.50 -1.16
N ASN A 35 -10.82 -18.25 -2.15
CA ASN A 35 -9.38 -18.45 -2.10
C ASN A 35 -8.64 -17.11 -2.31
N PRO A 36 -8.49 -16.29 -1.25
CA PRO A 36 -7.87 -14.97 -1.36
C PRO A 36 -6.33 -15.02 -1.32
N THR A 37 -5.72 -16.18 -1.03
CA THR A 37 -4.27 -16.37 -0.96
C THR A 37 -3.51 -15.86 -2.19
N PRO A 38 -3.83 -16.29 -3.43
CA PRO A 38 -3.10 -15.83 -4.60
C PRO A 38 -3.21 -14.31 -4.78
N PHE A 39 -4.41 -13.75 -4.60
CA PHE A 39 -4.62 -12.31 -4.71
C PHE A 39 -3.76 -11.54 -3.69
N GLY A 40 -3.82 -11.92 -2.41
CA GLY A 40 -3.13 -11.20 -1.35
C GLY A 40 -1.60 -11.29 -1.46
N VAL A 41 -1.05 -12.40 -1.96
CA VAL A 41 0.39 -12.55 -2.21
C VAL A 41 0.84 -11.59 -3.31
N TYR A 42 0.21 -11.61 -4.50
CA TYR A 42 0.58 -10.71 -5.60
C TYR A 42 0.38 -9.24 -5.23
N TYR A 43 -0.71 -8.92 -4.53
CA TYR A 43 -1.01 -7.57 -4.07
C TYR A 43 0.03 -7.05 -3.07
N THR A 44 0.38 -7.86 -2.07
CA THR A 44 1.38 -7.47 -1.05
C THR A 44 2.75 -7.33 -1.69
N PHE A 45 3.15 -8.28 -2.54
CA PHE A 45 4.45 -8.23 -3.20
C PHE A 45 4.57 -7.02 -4.14
N GLY A 46 3.51 -6.70 -4.90
CA GLY A 46 3.46 -5.48 -5.70
C GLY A 46 3.63 -4.20 -4.87
N ASN A 47 2.97 -4.11 -3.70
CA ASN A 47 3.14 -2.98 -2.78
C ASN A 47 4.56 -2.91 -2.20
N LEU A 48 5.17 -4.03 -1.82
CA LEU A 48 6.54 -4.07 -1.33
C LEU A 48 7.53 -3.62 -2.41
N VAL A 49 7.38 -4.08 -3.65
CA VAL A 49 8.22 -3.64 -4.78
C VAL A 49 8.05 -2.14 -5.01
N ALA A 50 6.85 -1.58 -4.84
CA ALA A 50 6.62 -0.13 -4.93
C ALA A 50 7.35 0.64 -3.82
N ILE A 51 7.33 0.15 -2.58
CA ILE A 51 8.09 0.74 -1.46
C ILE A 51 9.59 0.67 -1.76
N VAL A 52 10.10 -0.47 -2.20
CA VAL A 52 11.53 -0.62 -2.56
C VAL A 52 11.91 0.30 -3.72
N GLY A 53 11.07 0.43 -4.75
CA GLY A 53 11.25 1.39 -5.82
C GLY A 53 11.38 2.82 -5.29
N SER A 54 10.53 3.21 -4.33
CA SER A 54 10.61 4.53 -3.70
C SER A 54 11.95 4.79 -2.99
N PHE A 55 12.59 3.76 -2.43
CA PHE A 55 13.94 3.85 -1.86
C PHE A 55 15.02 4.09 -2.92
N PHE A 56 14.90 3.50 -4.11
CA PHE A 56 15.83 3.78 -5.21
C PHE A 56 15.74 5.23 -5.68
N LEU A 57 14.52 5.79 -5.77
CA LEU A 57 14.30 7.15 -6.25
C LEU A 57 14.70 8.23 -5.23
N SER A 58 14.12 8.19 -4.02
CA SER A 58 14.38 9.19 -2.97
C SER A 58 15.69 8.95 -2.22
N GLY A 59 16.19 7.71 -2.20
CA GLY A 59 17.25 7.26 -1.29
C GLY A 59 16.67 6.69 0.01
N PRO A 60 17.24 5.63 0.60
CA PRO A 60 16.67 4.95 1.77
C PRO A 60 16.49 5.88 2.99
N THR A 61 17.52 6.65 3.33
CA THR A 61 17.49 7.56 4.48
C THR A 61 16.51 8.71 4.27
N ALA A 62 16.45 9.27 3.06
CA ALA A 62 15.53 10.36 2.76
C ALA A 62 14.08 9.87 2.70
N GLN A 63 13.82 8.67 2.20
CA GLN A 63 12.48 8.08 2.21
C GLN A 63 12.02 7.79 3.65
N PHE A 64 12.90 7.22 4.47
CA PHE A 64 12.58 6.98 5.88
C PHE A 64 12.30 8.30 6.61
N ASN A 65 13.17 9.31 6.44
CA ASN A 65 12.97 10.62 7.03
C ASN A 65 11.64 11.25 6.60
N LYS A 66 11.27 11.17 5.31
CA LYS A 66 9.97 11.66 4.80
C LYS A 66 8.77 10.93 5.42
N MET A 67 8.90 9.61 5.63
CA MET A 67 7.86 8.80 6.27
C MET A 67 7.74 9.12 7.76
N THR A 68 8.85 9.49 8.41
CA THR A 68 8.87 9.82 9.84
C THR A 68 8.68 11.31 10.14
N GLU A 69 8.38 12.14 9.15
CA GLU A 69 8.29 13.59 9.31
C GLU A 69 6.90 14.02 9.80
N GLY A 70 6.82 14.59 11.01
CA GLY A 70 5.63 15.27 11.53
C GLY A 70 4.37 14.38 11.56
N SER A 71 3.30 14.84 10.90
CA SER A 71 2.00 14.14 10.84
C SER A 71 2.00 12.90 9.93
N ARG A 72 3.09 12.64 9.19
CA ARG A 72 3.18 11.56 8.19
C ARG A 72 3.45 10.19 8.80
N VAL A 73 4.11 10.18 9.97
CA VAL A 73 4.45 8.97 10.73
C VAL A 73 3.22 8.08 10.92
N VAL A 74 2.11 8.67 11.33
CA VAL A 74 0.87 7.95 11.61
C VAL A 74 0.33 7.29 10.33
N SER A 75 0.31 8.04 9.22
CA SER A 75 -0.18 7.53 7.93
C SER A 75 0.69 6.39 7.41
N SER A 76 2.01 6.53 7.50
CA SER A 76 2.97 5.50 7.11
C SER A 76 2.87 4.25 8.00
N ALA A 77 2.75 4.42 9.32
CA ALA A 77 2.58 3.30 10.25
C ALA A 77 1.28 2.54 10.00
N VAL A 78 0.15 3.25 9.83
CA VAL A 78 -1.14 2.64 9.50
C VAL A 78 -1.06 1.88 8.18
N TYR A 79 -0.43 2.46 7.15
CA TYR A 79 -0.22 1.77 5.88
C TYR A 79 0.58 0.48 6.03
N LEU A 80 1.71 0.51 6.75
CA LEU A 80 2.55 -0.68 6.96
C LEU A 80 1.85 -1.76 7.78
N LEU A 81 1.13 -1.38 8.84
CA LEU A 81 0.34 -2.31 9.65
C LEU A 81 -0.80 -2.94 8.83
N ALA A 82 -1.48 -2.14 8.01
CA ALA A 82 -2.55 -2.63 7.15
C ALA A 82 -2.01 -3.54 6.04
N LEU A 83 -0.81 -3.27 5.51
CA LEU A 83 -0.11 -4.15 4.58
C LEU A 83 0.24 -5.50 5.22
N ALA A 84 0.77 -5.49 6.45
CA ALA A 84 1.04 -6.70 7.20
C ALA A 84 -0.25 -7.49 7.51
N ALA A 85 -1.33 -6.80 7.87
CA ALA A 85 -2.63 -7.42 8.10
C ALA A 85 -3.20 -8.07 6.83
N THR A 86 -3.08 -7.42 5.67
CA THR A 86 -3.49 -8.02 4.38
C THR A 86 -2.72 -9.29 4.09
N LEU A 87 -1.41 -9.31 4.33
CA LEU A 87 -0.62 -10.53 4.14
C LEU A 87 -1.05 -11.63 5.11
N PHE A 88 -1.28 -11.29 6.38
CA PHE A 88 -1.77 -12.23 7.39
C PHE A 88 -3.10 -12.86 6.98
N PHE A 89 -4.11 -12.06 6.65
CA PHE A 89 -5.42 -12.58 6.22
C PHE A 89 -5.39 -13.28 4.86
N ALA A 90 -4.43 -12.94 3.99
CA ALA A 90 -4.23 -13.65 2.75
C ALA A 90 -3.67 -15.06 2.97
N LEU A 91 -2.70 -15.22 3.89
CA LEU A 91 -1.99 -16.48 4.11
C LEU A 91 -2.62 -17.39 5.16
N ASP A 92 -3.41 -16.85 6.09
CA ASP A 92 -4.03 -17.63 7.15
C ASP A 92 -5.28 -18.37 6.64
N ASP A 93 -5.07 -19.64 6.26
CA ASP A 93 -6.14 -20.55 5.82
C ASP A 93 -6.94 -21.16 6.98
N SER A 94 -6.54 -20.93 8.24
CA SER A 94 -7.28 -21.43 9.41
C SER A 94 -8.55 -20.61 9.70
N LEU A 95 -8.64 -19.39 9.16
CA LEU A 95 -9.78 -18.50 9.35
C LEU A 95 -10.98 -18.89 8.47
N PRO A 96 -12.22 -18.66 8.95
CA PRO A 96 -13.40 -18.91 8.13
C PRO A 96 -13.42 -18.01 6.88
N LYS A 97 -13.82 -18.58 5.72
CA LYS A 97 -13.70 -17.93 4.40
C LYS A 97 -14.36 -16.54 4.34
N THR A 98 -15.57 -16.41 4.85
CA THR A 98 -16.36 -15.17 4.79
C THR A 98 -15.73 -14.02 5.61
N PRO A 99 -15.50 -14.15 6.94
CA PRO A 99 -14.88 -13.09 7.72
C PRO A 99 -13.45 -12.78 7.24
N ARG A 100 -12.68 -13.80 6.81
CA ARG A 100 -11.35 -13.59 6.23
C ARG A 100 -11.38 -12.66 5.02
N LEU A 101 -12.33 -12.85 4.10
CA LEU A 101 -12.50 -11.98 2.94
C LEU A 101 -12.82 -10.54 3.34
N TRP A 102 -13.76 -10.35 4.27
CA TRP A 102 -14.12 -9.01 4.75
C TRP A 102 -12.94 -8.31 5.44
N CYS A 103 -12.21 -9.01 6.33
CA CYS A 103 -11.02 -8.47 6.98
C CYS A 103 -9.94 -8.07 5.97
N LEU A 104 -9.72 -8.89 4.93
CA LEU A 104 -8.77 -8.58 3.87
C LEU A 104 -9.18 -7.34 3.07
N LEU A 105 -10.45 -7.23 2.68
CA LEU A 105 -10.98 -6.05 1.97
C LEU A 105 -10.89 -4.79 2.82
N THR A 106 -11.21 -4.88 4.12
CA THR A 106 -11.07 -3.76 5.06
C THR A 106 -9.60 -3.35 5.20
N ALA A 107 -8.67 -4.29 5.34
CA ALA A 107 -7.24 -3.97 5.42
C ALA A 107 -6.73 -3.24 4.17
N ILE A 108 -7.17 -3.67 2.98
CA ILE A 108 -6.84 -3.00 1.71
C ILE A 108 -7.44 -1.60 1.64
N LEU A 109 -8.71 -1.45 2.05
CA LEU A 109 -9.35 -0.13 2.11
C LEU A 109 -8.59 0.83 3.03
N VAL A 110 -8.20 0.35 4.21
CA VAL A 110 -7.39 1.13 5.16
C VAL A 110 -6.04 1.50 4.55
N GLN A 111 -5.38 0.61 3.80
CA GLN A 111 -4.14 0.95 3.09
C GLN A 111 -4.35 2.10 2.09
N TYR A 112 -5.40 2.05 1.27
CA TYR A 112 -5.69 3.12 0.30
C TYR A 112 -6.00 4.44 1.00
N LEU A 113 -6.80 4.43 2.06
CA LEU A 113 -7.11 5.63 2.84
C LEU A 113 -5.86 6.20 3.52
N ALA A 114 -5.00 5.35 4.08
CA ALA A 114 -3.75 5.76 4.69
C ALA A 114 -2.79 6.38 3.66
N LEU A 115 -2.69 5.79 2.47
CA LEU A 115 -1.88 6.31 1.37
C LEU A 115 -2.44 7.63 0.82
N LEU A 116 -3.76 7.75 0.71
CA LEU A 116 -4.43 9.00 0.32
C LEU A 116 -4.14 10.10 1.35
N TRP A 117 -4.31 9.79 2.65
CA TRP A 117 -4.03 10.72 3.73
C TRP A 117 -2.55 11.13 3.79
N TYR A 118 -1.65 10.17 3.56
CA TYR A 118 -0.22 10.41 3.40
C TYR A 118 0.07 11.33 2.21
N THR A 119 -0.60 11.14 1.07
CA THR A 119 -0.42 11.97 -0.12
C THR A 119 -0.93 13.40 0.11
N LEU A 120 -2.08 13.55 0.77
CA LEU A 120 -2.63 14.85 1.14
C LEU A 120 -1.71 15.63 2.10
N SER A 121 -0.87 14.95 2.89
CA SER A 121 0.09 15.61 3.78
C SER A 121 1.22 16.36 3.05
N PHE A 122 1.39 16.15 1.74
CA PHE A 122 2.33 16.92 0.93
C PHE A 122 1.72 18.23 0.43
N VAL A 123 0.39 18.36 0.41
CA VAL A 123 -0.32 19.55 -0.08
C VAL A 123 -0.77 20.38 1.13
N PRO A 124 -0.34 21.65 1.25
CA PRO A 124 -0.78 22.50 2.34
C PRO A 124 -2.30 22.68 2.32
N PHE A 125 -2.93 22.69 3.51
CA PHE A 125 -4.38 22.80 3.72
C PHE A 125 -5.27 21.65 3.22
N ALA A 126 -4.75 20.69 2.44
CA ALA A 126 -5.58 19.63 1.86
C ALA A 126 -6.28 18.75 2.91
N GLN A 127 -5.56 18.33 3.96
CA GLN A 127 -6.15 17.59 5.09
C GLN A 127 -7.21 18.40 5.84
N ALA A 128 -7.03 19.72 5.96
CA ALA A 128 -8.00 20.58 6.62
C ALA A 128 -9.32 20.69 5.83
N TYR A 129 -9.24 20.80 4.49
CA TYR A 129 -10.43 20.79 3.63
C TYR A 129 -11.20 19.47 3.71
N VAL A 130 -10.51 18.33 3.69
CA VAL A 130 -11.15 17.02 3.83
C VAL A 130 -11.84 16.89 5.18
N CYS A 131 -11.17 17.26 6.28
CA CYS A 131 -11.78 17.26 7.61
C CYS A 131 -12.97 18.22 7.71
N ALA A 132 -12.91 19.40 7.08
CA ALA A 132 -14.00 20.35 7.07
C ALA A 132 -15.21 19.81 6.29
N PHE A 133 -14.98 19.18 5.13
CA PHE A 133 -16.03 18.53 4.35
C PHE A 133 -16.77 17.45 5.16
N PHE A 134 -16.04 16.57 5.84
CA PHE A 134 -16.65 15.53 6.68
C PHE A 134 -17.36 16.07 7.93
N LYS A 135 -17.00 17.26 8.44
CA LYS A 135 -17.71 17.92 9.55
C LYS A 135 -18.94 18.70 9.11
N ALA A 136 -19.02 19.05 7.82
CA ALA A 136 -20.14 19.78 7.23
C ALA A 136 -21.27 18.84 6.74
N CYS A 137 -20.97 17.56 6.52
CA CYS A 137 -21.95 16.48 6.35
C CYS A 137 -22.45 15.97 7.71
#